data_AF-A0A1V9X512-F1
#
_entry.id   AF-A0A1V9X512-F1
#
_cell.length_a   1.000
_cell.length_b   1.000
_cell.length_c   1.000
_cell.angle_alpha   90.00
_cell.angle_beta   90.00
_cell.angle_gamma   90.00
#
_symmetry.space_group_name_H-M   'P 1'
#
loop_
_entity.id
_entity.type
_entity.pdbx_description
1 polymer ?
#
loop_
_entity_poly.entity_id
_entity_poly.type
_entity_poly.pdbx_seq_one_letter_code
_entity_poly.pdbx_strand_id
1 'polypeptide(L)'
;MAASRGLVLALSSGLLAALSSVMGKLAMARDESQRVCMATVQASFGEDREPIEAHYLCESALTFFRGALLVSTVLCNMLMWTIYTKALRLSTATLEVTVVNLAANFFSSAIFGQTFFSESLTPLWFIGSVFIVLGLGLMHMGNLRSEERRKTLKERRCDKKYPGPDEIYERHKARKFD
;
A
#
# COMPACT_ATOMS: atom_id res chain seq x y z
N MET A 1 0.69 19.18 -12.29
CA MET A 1 1.98 18.91 -11.58
C MET A 1 1.82 18.37 -10.16
N ALA A 2 0.75 18.69 -9.42
CA ALA A 2 0.49 18.11 -8.09
C ALA A 2 0.05 16.62 -8.14
N ALA A 3 -0.76 16.23 -9.14
CA ALA A 3 -1.24 14.86 -9.31
C ALA A 3 -0.11 13.83 -9.50
N SER A 4 0.93 14.16 -10.27
CA SER A 4 2.08 13.26 -10.47
C SER A 4 2.91 13.07 -9.20
N ARG A 5 3.03 14.10 -8.34
CA ARG A 5 3.73 14.00 -7.05
C ARG A 5 2.97 13.11 -6.07
N GLY A 6 1.65 13.25 -5.98
CA GLY A 6 0.80 12.40 -5.14
C GLY A 6 0.86 10.93 -5.57
N LEU A 7 0.88 10.67 -6.88
CA LEU A 7 0.99 9.32 -7.43
C LEU A 7 2.33 8.66 -7.11
N VAL A 8 3.45 9.37 -7.30
CA VAL A 8 4.79 8.86 -6.98
C VAL A 8 4.94 8.56 -5.48
N LEU A 9 4.35 9.39 -4.61
CA LEU A 9 4.31 9.14 -3.17
C LEU A 9 3.49 7.88 -2.84
N ALA A 10 2.34 7.65 -3.50
CA ALA A 10 1.54 6.45 -3.31
C ALA A 10 2.24 5.15 -3.77
N LEU A 11 2.97 5.22 -4.89
CA LEU A 11 3.76 4.09 -5.40
C LEU A 11 4.90 3.73 -4.44
N SER A 12 5.63 4.73 -3.97
CA SER A 12 6.74 4.54 -3.02
C SER A 12 6.26 4.00 -1.67
N SER A 13 5.10 4.45 -1.14
CA SER A 13 4.54 3.85 0.07
C SER A 13 4.16 2.38 -0.14
N GLY A 14 3.57 2.02 -1.28
CA GLY A 14 3.25 0.64 -1.60
C GLY A 14 4.49 -0.26 -1.66
N LEU A 15 5.58 0.23 -2.25
CA LEU A 15 6.85 -0.49 -2.33
C LEU A 15 7.47 -0.73 -0.95
N LEU A 16 7.50 0.30 -0.10
CA LEU A 16 7.98 0.20 1.29
C LEU A 16 7.15 -0.80 2.12
N ALA A 17 5.84 -0.86 1.86
CA ALA A 17 4.94 -1.82 2.49
C ALA A 17 5.33 -3.27 2.17
N ALA A 18 5.54 -3.56 0.88
CA ALA A 18 5.93 -4.89 0.44
C ALA A 18 7.33 -5.27 0.92
N LEU A 19 8.28 -4.32 0.92
CA LEU A 19 9.62 -4.53 1.46
C LEU A 19 9.56 -4.90 2.95
N SER A 20 8.71 -4.24 3.73
CA SER A 20 8.50 -4.57 5.16
C SER A 20 7.98 -5.99 5.36
N SER A 21 7.07 -6.46 4.50
CA SER A 21 6.53 -7.83 4.57
C SER A 21 7.59 -8.89 4.24
N VAL A 22 8.44 -8.64 3.25
CA VAL A 22 9.53 -9.54 2.87
C VAL A 22 10.57 -9.62 3.98
N MET A 23 10.96 -8.47 4.55
CA MET A 23 11.89 -8.41 5.68
C MET A 23 11.32 -9.12 6.92
N GLY A 24 10.03 -8.95 7.20
CA GLY A 24 9.34 -9.65 8.28
C GLY A 24 9.33 -11.17 8.07
N LYS A 25 9.02 -11.64 6.86
CA LYS A 25 9.09 -13.07 6.51
C LYS A 25 10.52 -13.64 6.66
N LEU A 26 11.53 -12.94 6.13
CA LEU A 26 12.94 -13.32 6.27
C LEU A 26 13.37 -13.37 7.74
N ALA A 27 12.92 -12.41 8.55
CA ALA A 27 13.19 -12.39 9.98
C ALA A 27 12.56 -13.59 10.71
N MET A 28 11.44 -14.14 10.23
CA MET A 28 10.74 -15.26 10.88
C MET A 28 11.19 -16.66 10.44
N ALA A 29 11.92 -16.80 9.33
CA ALA A 29 12.38 -18.09 8.81
C ALA A 29 13.52 -18.74 9.64
N ARG A 30 13.27 -19.10 10.92
CA ARG A 30 14.30 -19.52 11.89
C ARG A 30 14.95 -20.85 11.53
N ASP A 31 14.14 -21.88 11.26
CA ASP A 31 14.61 -23.26 11.17
C ASP A 31 15.53 -23.54 9.98
N GLU A 32 15.21 -23.00 8.80
CA GLU A 32 16.02 -23.21 7.59
C GLU A 32 17.38 -22.48 7.67
N SER A 33 17.38 -21.28 8.26
CA SER A 33 18.59 -20.45 8.36
C SER A 33 19.66 -21.04 9.31
N GLN A 34 19.25 -21.78 10.34
CA GLN A 34 20.18 -22.42 11.26
C GLN A 34 20.93 -23.58 10.60
N ARG A 35 20.24 -24.36 9.74
CA ARG A 35 20.84 -25.48 9.00
C ARG A 35 21.89 -25.02 7.98
N VAL A 36 21.55 -23.98 7.21
CA VAL A 36 22.45 -23.42 6.19
C VAL A 36 23.67 -22.74 6.85
N CYS A 37 23.48 -22.05 7.96
CA CYS A 37 24.56 -21.40 8.68
C CYS A 37 25.57 -22.41 9.24
N MET A 38 25.11 -23.51 9.84
CA MET A 38 25.99 -24.60 10.29
C MET A 38 26.79 -25.19 9.12
N ALA A 39 26.14 -25.49 7.99
CA ALA A 39 26.80 -26.01 6.80
C ALA A 39 27.85 -25.03 6.20
N THR A 40 27.56 -23.72 6.24
CA THR A 40 28.44 -22.68 5.67
C THR A 40 29.65 -22.42 6.57
N VAL A 41 29.46 -22.37 7.89
CA VAL A 41 30.56 -22.20 8.85
C VAL A 41 31.50 -23.40 8.80
N GLN A 42 30.95 -24.61 8.73
CA GLN A 42 31.72 -25.85 8.63
C GLN A 42 32.49 -25.95 7.31
N ALA A 43 31.91 -25.48 6.19
CA ALA A 43 32.60 -25.41 4.90
C ALA A 43 33.67 -24.31 4.82
N SER A 44 33.50 -23.19 5.53
CA SER A 44 34.39 -22.01 5.41
C SER A 44 35.58 -22.02 6.37
N PHE A 45 35.46 -22.69 7.52
CA PHE A 45 36.47 -22.63 8.58
C PHE A 45 37.23 -23.95 8.82
N GLY A 46 36.92 -25.01 8.05
CA GLY A 46 37.57 -26.32 8.21
C GLY A 46 37.13 -27.07 9.47
N GLU A 47 37.34 -28.37 9.49
CA GLU A 47 36.86 -29.34 10.50
C GLU A 47 37.47 -29.17 11.91
N ASP A 48 38.38 -28.19 12.10
CA ASP A 48 39.21 -28.04 13.32
C ASP A 48 38.61 -27.14 14.42
N ARG A 49 37.39 -26.61 14.27
CA ARG A 49 36.71 -25.83 15.33
C ARG A 49 35.77 -26.68 16.16
N GLU A 50 35.80 -26.52 17.48
CA GLU A 50 34.86 -27.20 18.37
C GLU A 50 33.41 -26.86 17.99
N PRO A 51 32.51 -27.86 17.95
CA PRO A 51 31.13 -27.71 17.46
C PRO A 51 30.31 -26.70 18.28
N ILE A 52 30.75 -26.40 19.51
CA ILE A 52 30.10 -25.48 20.44
C ILE A 52 30.32 -24.03 20.02
N GLU A 53 31.53 -23.66 19.58
CA GLU A 53 31.89 -22.26 19.30
C GLU A 53 31.27 -21.78 17.96
N ALA A 54 31.23 -22.67 16.96
CA ALA A 54 30.55 -22.42 15.68
C ALA A 54 29.04 -22.20 15.86
N HIS A 55 28.41 -22.94 16.78
CA HIS A 55 26.99 -22.81 17.09
C HIS A 55 26.68 -21.45 17.73
N TYR A 56 27.46 -21.02 18.73
CA TYR A 56 27.29 -19.73 19.40
C TYR A 56 27.50 -18.54 18.45
N LEU A 57 28.53 -18.58 17.59
CA LEU A 57 28.78 -17.52 16.61
C LEU A 57 27.65 -17.41 15.58
N CYS A 58 27.19 -18.56 15.08
CA CYS A 58 26.08 -18.63 14.15
C CYS A 58 24.79 -18.09 14.78
N GLU A 59 24.41 -18.57 15.97
CA GLU A 59 23.20 -18.14 16.67
C GLU A 59 23.22 -16.63 16.98
N SER A 60 24.37 -16.12 17.42
CA SER A 60 24.55 -14.69 17.71
C SER A 60 24.45 -13.82 16.46
N ALA A 61 25.13 -14.19 15.37
CA ALA A 61 25.09 -13.44 14.11
C ALA A 61 23.70 -13.46 13.47
N LEU A 62 23.03 -14.62 13.49
CA LEU A 62 21.68 -14.78 12.95
C LEU A 62 20.65 -14.00 13.79
N THR A 63 20.80 -14.00 15.11
CA THR A 63 19.96 -13.22 16.03
C THR A 63 20.13 -11.72 15.80
N PHE A 64 21.37 -11.25 15.61
CA PHE A 64 21.63 -9.85 15.32
C PHE A 64 21.06 -9.42 13.95
N PHE A 65 21.28 -10.23 12.91
CA PHE A 65 20.74 -10.00 11.57
C PHE A 65 19.20 -9.96 11.58
N ARG A 66 18.56 -10.88 12.29
CA ARG A 66 17.09 -10.87 12.50
C ARG A 66 16.61 -9.64 13.25
N GLY A 67 17.31 -9.27 14.33
CA GLY A 67 17.02 -8.05 15.07
C GLY A 67 17.05 -6.82 14.15
N ALA A 68 18.08 -6.72 13.31
CA ALA A 68 18.20 -5.66 12.32
C ALA A 68 17.06 -5.67 11.29
N LEU A 69 16.67 -6.85 10.77
CA LEU A 69 15.52 -6.98 9.85
C LEU A 69 14.19 -6.61 10.50
N LEU A 70 13.96 -6.96 11.77
CA LEU A 70 12.76 -6.58 12.51
C LEU A 70 12.70 -5.07 12.75
N VAL A 71 13.81 -4.46 13.17
CA VAL A 71 13.91 -3.00 13.31
C VAL A 71 13.66 -2.32 11.96
N SER A 72 14.27 -2.83 10.88
CA SER A 72 14.06 -2.30 9.52
C SER A 72 12.61 -2.44 9.07
N THR A 73 11.93 -3.54 9.40
CA THR A 73 10.50 -3.74 9.13
C THR A 73 9.65 -2.66 9.80
N VAL A 74 9.92 -2.37 11.08
CA VAL A 74 9.22 -1.30 11.82
C VAL A 74 9.50 0.06 11.19
N LEU A 75 10.76 0.37 10.86
CA LEU A 75 11.14 1.63 10.22
C LEU A 75 10.47 1.82 8.85
N CYS A 76 10.46 0.79 8.00
CA CYS A 76 9.80 0.81 6.70
C CYS A 76 8.29 1.04 6.83
N ASN A 77 7.65 0.43 7.84
CA ASN A 77 6.23 0.61 8.11
C ASN A 77 5.91 2.04 8.59
N MET A 78 6.76 2.62 9.44
CA MET A 78 6.65 4.02 9.86
C MET A 78 6.85 5.00 8.69
N LEU A 79 7.82 4.73 7.81
CA LEU A 79 8.05 5.52 6.60
C LEU A 79 6.87 5.41 5.62
N MET A 80 6.34 4.21 5.39
CA MET A 80 5.13 3.98 4.59
C MET A 80 3.98 4.85 5.11
N TRP A 81 3.69 4.79 6.41
CA TRP A 81 2.58 5.54 7.00
C TRP A 81 2.78 7.05 6.86
N THR A 82 4.01 7.54 7.04
CA THR A 82 4.35 8.96 6.89
C THR A 82 4.21 9.43 5.44
N ILE A 83 4.64 8.63 4.47
CA ILE A 83 4.54 8.95 3.05
C ILE A 83 3.08 8.90 2.60
N TYR A 84 2.32 7.90 3.06
CA TYR A 84 0.90 7.75 2.76
C TYR A 84 0.08 8.92 3.32
N THR A 85 0.31 9.31 4.58
CA THR A 85 -0.35 10.48 5.18
C THR A 85 0.02 11.79 4.48
N LYS A 86 1.28 11.94 4.03
CA LYS A 86 1.69 13.08 3.19
C LYS A 86 0.97 13.06 1.84
N ALA A 87 0.86 11.90 1.17
CA ALA A 87 0.17 11.77 -0.11
C ALA A 87 -1.33 12.15 -0.01
N LEU A 88 -1.99 11.75 1.08
CA LEU A 88 -3.37 12.13 1.39
C LEU A 88 -3.54 13.64 1.60
N ARG A 89 -2.57 14.31 2.23
CA ARG A 89 -2.62 15.76 2.45
C ARG A 89 -2.40 16.57 1.19
N LEU A 90 -1.63 16.06 0.22
CA LEU A 90 -1.34 16.76 -1.03
C LEU A 90 -2.39 16.55 -2.12
N SER A 91 -3.25 15.53 -1.98
CA SER A 91 -4.15 15.11 -3.06
C SER A 91 -5.59 15.55 -2.79
N THR A 92 -6.21 16.21 -3.76
CA THR A 92 -7.65 16.52 -3.74
C THR A 92 -8.53 15.29 -3.90
N ALA A 93 -7.98 14.19 -4.43
CA ALA A 93 -8.62 12.89 -4.57
C ALA A 93 -7.93 11.83 -3.68
N THR A 94 -8.29 11.82 -2.39
CA THR A 94 -7.85 10.81 -1.39
C THR A 94 -7.96 9.38 -1.90
N LEU A 95 -9.04 9.08 -2.63
CA LEU A 95 -9.34 7.71 -3.08
C LEU A 95 -8.39 7.20 -4.17
N GLU A 96 -7.97 8.06 -5.10
CA GLU A 96 -7.00 7.67 -6.13
C GLU A 96 -5.66 7.28 -5.49
N VAL A 97 -5.19 8.06 -4.50
CA VAL A 97 -3.97 7.77 -3.73
C VAL A 97 -4.07 6.43 -3.00
N THR A 98 -5.21 6.17 -2.34
CA THR A 98 -5.42 4.89 -1.63
C THR A 98 -5.42 3.71 -2.58
N VAL A 99 -6.12 3.81 -3.73
CA VAL A 99 -6.19 2.74 -4.73
C VAL A 99 -4.81 2.44 -5.30
N VAL A 100 -4.04 3.47 -5.65
CA VAL A 100 -2.68 3.29 -6.17
C VAL A 100 -1.76 2.66 -5.13
N ASN A 101 -1.84 3.09 -3.87
CA ASN A 101 -1.05 2.49 -2.80
C ASN A 101 -1.40 1.01 -2.57
N LEU A 102 -2.69 0.67 -2.60
CA LEU A 102 -3.16 -0.72 -2.47
C LEU A 102 -2.71 -1.58 -3.64
N ALA A 103 -2.86 -1.08 -4.88
CA ALA A 103 -2.38 -1.76 -6.07
C ALA A 103 -0.85 -1.94 -6.04
N ALA A 104 -0.11 -0.88 -5.72
CA ALA A 104 1.35 -0.91 -5.64
C ALA A 104 1.84 -1.91 -4.61
N ASN A 105 1.25 -1.93 -3.40
CA ASN A 105 1.58 -2.89 -2.36
C ASN A 105 1.29 -4.34 -2.81
N PHE A 106 0.14 -4.58 -3.44
CA PHE A 106 -0.24 -5.89 -3.94
C PHE A 106 0.73 -6.41 -5.03
N PHE A 107 1.01 -5.59 -6.05
CA PHE A 107 1.93 -5.95 -7.13
C PHE A 107 3.37 -6.12 -6.64
N SER A 108 3.87 -5.19 -5.82
CA SER A 108 5.23 -5.29 -5.29
C SER A 108 5.39 -6.49 -4.36
N SER A 109 4.39 -6.80 -3.53
CA SER A 109 4.39 -8.01 -2.70
C SER A 109 4.39 -9.29 -3.54
N ALA A 110 3.70 -9.31 -4.67
CA ALA A 110 3.72 -10.44 -5.60
C ALA A 110 5.10 -10.64 -6.23
N ILE A 111 5.69 -9.56 -6.74
CA ILE A 111 7.02 -9.57 -7.37
C ILE A 111 8.08 -10.00 -6.36
N PHE A 112 8.10 -9.40 -5.17
CA PHE A 112 9.07 -9.77 -4.15
C PHE A 112 8.81 -11.16 -3.60
N GLY A 113 7.56 -11.59 -3.45
CA GLY A 113 7.19 -12.95 -3.07
C GLY A 113 7.81 -13.98 -4.02
N GLN A 114 7.60 -13.78 -5.33
CA GLN A 114 8.15 -14.66 -6.36
C GLN A 114 9.69 -14.61 -6.41
N THR A 115 10.27 -13.41 -6.30
CA THR A 115 11.73 -13.22 -6.44
C THR A 115 12.52 -13.77 -5.24
N PHE A 116 12.06 -13.51 -4.01
CA PHE A 116 12.80 -13.87 -2.80
C PHE A 116 12.48 -15.27 -2.28
N PHE A 117 11.25 -15.75 -2.44
CA PHE A 117 10.84 -17.04 -1.88
C PHE A 117 10.70 -18.14 -2.95
N SER A 118 10.81 -17.81 -4.24
CA SER A 118 10.53 -18.73 -5.36
C SER A 118 9.20 -19.48 -5.19
N GLU A 119 8.26 -18.91 -4.43
CA GLU A 119 6.94 -19.50 -4.25
C GLU A 119 6.19 -19.40 -5.58
N SER A 120 5.75 -20.56 -6.08
CA SER A 120 4.90 -20.61 -7.26
C SER A 120 3.56 -19.99 -6.91
N LEU A 121 3.19 -18.90 -7.59
CA LEU A 121 1.89 -18.26 -7.43
C LEU A 121 0.80 -19.23 -7.88
N THR A 122 0.09 -19.83 -6.91
CA THR A 122 -1.02 -20.75 -7.17
C THR A 122 -2.05 -20.08 -8.09
N PRO A 123 -2.68 -20.79 -9.04
CA PRO A 123 -3.77 -20.23 -9.86
C PRO A 123 -4.90 -19.57 -9.03
N LEU A 124 -5.12 -20.03 -7.80
CA LEU A 124 -6.03 -19.41 -6.82
C LEU A 124 -5.67 -17.95 -6.49
N TRP A 125 -4.37 -17.62 -6.44
CA TRP A 125 -3.89 -16.26 -6.19
C TRP A 125 -4.34 -15.30 -7.28
N PHE A 126 -4.30 -15.72 -8.55
CA PHE A 126 -4.77 -14.91 -9.67
C PHE A 126 -6.28 -14.64 -9.59
N ILE A 127 -7.08 -15.65 -9.23
CA ILE A 127 -8.52 -15.50 -9.03
C ILE A 127 -8.80 -14.51 -7.89
N GLY A 128 -8.11 -14.66 -6.75
CA GLY A 128 -8.21 -13.72 -5.63
C GLY A 128 -7.80 -12.30 -6.00
N SER A 129 -6.71 -12.15 -6.75
CA SER A 129 -6.22 -10.86 -7.27
C SER A 129 -7.28 -10.15 -8.11
N VAL A 130 -7.90 -10.88 -9.05
CA VAL A 130 -8.95 -10.35 -9.91
C VAL A 130 -10.15 -9.90 -9.09
N PHE A 131 -10.55 -10.68 -8.08
CA PHE A 131 -11.65 -10.31 -7.18
C PHE A 131 -11.35 -9.05 -6.36
N ILE A 132 -10.11 -8.92 -5.85
CA ILE A 132 -9.65 -7.72 -5.12
C ILE A 132 -9.67 -6.50 -6.05
N VAL A 133 -9.10 -6.60 -7.24
CA VAL A 133 -9.07 -5.50 -8.22
C VAL A 133 -10.49 -5.08 -8.64
N LEU A 134 -11.38 -6.04 -8.88
CA LEU A 134 -12.79 -5.79 -9.15
C LEU A 134 -13.48 -5.07 -7.99
N GLY A 135 -13.28 -5.52 -6.76
CA GLY A 135 -13.84 -4.90 -5.57
C GLY A 135 -13.38 -3.46 -5.37
N LEU A 136 -12.06 -3.21 -5.52
CA LEU A 136 -11.49 -1.87 -5.47
C LEU A 136 -12.04 -0.97 -6.59
N GLY A 137 -12.15 -1.50 -7.82
CA GLY A 137 -12.71 -0.78 -8.96
C GLY A 137 -14.17 -0.38 -8.72
N LEU A 138 -14.98 -1.29 -8.20
CA LEU A 138 -16.39 -1.05 -7.91
C LEU A 138 -16.57 -0.02 -6.79
N MET A 139 -15.78 -0.11 -5.72
CA MET A 139 -15.76 0.89 -4.64
C MET A 139 -15.39 2.28 -5.16
N HIS A 140 -14.37 2.36 -6.03
CA HIS A 140 -13.93 3.61 -6.63
C HIS A 140 -15.01 4.25 -7.51
N MET A 141 -15.64 3.46 -8.39
CA MET A 141 -16.75 3.93 -9.23
C MET A 141 -17.95 4.41 -8.39
N GLY A 142 -18.24 3.71 -7.29
CA GLY A 142 -19.29 4.10 -6.35
C GLY A 142 -19.02 5.47 -5.71
N ASN A 143 -17.78 5.75 -5.36
CA ASN A 143 -17.40 6.99 -4.72
C ASN A 143 -17.27 8.18 -5.68
N LEU A 144 -16.80 7.97 -6.92
CA LEU A 144 -16.83 9.01 -7.96
C LEU A 144 -18.27 9.47 -8.22
N ARG A 145 -19.19 8.51 -8.33
CA ARG A 145 -20.62 8.77 -8.51
C ARG A 145 -21.25 9.48 -7.32
N SER A 146 -20.81 9.20 -6.09
CA SER A 146 -21.33 9.87 -4.88
C SER A 146 -20.86 11.32 -4.79
N GLU A 147 -19.60 11.59 -5.15
CA GLU A 147 -19.03 12.93 -5.25
C GLU A 147 -19.74 13.76 -6.33
N GLU A 148 -19.97 13.20 -7.52
CA GLU A 148 -20.68 13.88 -8.60
C GLU A 148 -22.14 14.18 -8.26
N ARG A 149 -22.82 13.23 -7.61
CA ARG A 149 -24.17 13.44 -7.06
C ARG A 149 -24.18 14.56 -6.01
N ARG A 150 -23.17 14.65 -5.15
CA ARG A 150 -23.05 15.75 -4.17
C ARG A 150 -22.85 17.10 -4.85
N LYS A 151 -22.04 17.18 -5.91
CA LYS A 151 -21.82 18.41 -6.68
C LYS A 151 -23.11 18.87 -7.35
N THR A 152 -23.78 17.99 -8.08
CA THR A 152 -25.07 18.29 -8.73
C THR A 152 -26.16 18.69 -7.73
N LEU A 153 -26.23 18.04 -6.55
CA LEU A 153 -27.14 18.45 -5.48
C LEU A 153 -26.81 19.83 -4.89
N LYS A 154 -25.52 20.15 -4.72
CA LYS A 154 -25.08 21.49 -4.29
C LYS A 154 -25.43 22.54 -5.33
N GLU A 155 -25.23 22.24 -6.60
CA GLU A 155 -25.52 23.13 -7.73
C GLU A 155 -27.02 23.41 -7.83
N ARG A 156 -27.87 22.37 -7.81
CA ARG A 156 -29.34 22.51 -7.71
C ARG A 156 -29.78 23.32 -6.49
N ARG A 157 -29.06 23.20 -5.36
CA ARG A 157 -29.34 23.99 -4.16
C ARG A 157 -28.94 25.46 -4.35
N CYS A 158 -27.83 25.75 -5.00
CA CYS A 158 -27.42 27.11 -5.34
C CYS A 158 -28.41 27.76 -6.30
N ASP A 159 -28.81 27.05 -7.35
CA ASP A 159 -29.79 27.51 -8.33
C ASP A 159 -31.13 27.87 -7.66
N LYS A 160 -31.63 27.00 -6.78
CA LYS A 160 -32.85 27.28 -6.00
C LYS A 160 -32.70 28.46 -5.03
N LYS A 161 -31.50 28.70 -4.48
CA LYS A 161 -31.23 29.77 -3.50
C LYS A 161 -30.97 31.13 -4.17
N TYR A 162 -30.35 31.12 -5.35
CA TYR A 162 -29.98 32.27 -6.15
C TYR A 162 -30.51 32.06 -7.57
N PRO A 163 -31.84 32.18 -7.77
CA PRO A 163 -32.45 31.98 -9.08
C PRO A 163 -31.93 33.01 -10.07
N GLY A 164 -31.83 32.61 -11.34
CA GLY A 164 -31.36 33.49 -12.41
C GLY A 164 -32.25 34.72 -12.63
N PRO A 165 -31.73 35.78 -13.27
CA PRO A 165 -32.49 37.00 -13.54
C PRO A 165 -33.78 36.75 -14.34
N ASP A 166 -33.78 35.77 -15.25
CA ASP A 166 -34.96 35.37 -16.03
C ASP A 166 -36.06 34.75 -15.15
N GLU A 167 -35.68 33.88 -14.20
CA GLU A 167 -36.61 33.27 -13.26
C GLU A 167 -37.17 34.31 -12.27
N ILE A 168 -36.35 35.28 -11.86
CA ILE A 168 -36.78 36.42 -11.04
C ILE A 168 -37.78 37.26 -11.83
N TYR A 169 -37.50 37.58 -13.10
CA TYR A 169 -38.39 38.35 -13.98
C TYR A 169 -39.75 37.68 -14.14
N GLU A 170 -39.79 36.38 -14.45
CA GLU A 170 -41.03 35.61 -14.59
C GLU A 170 -41.84 35.57 -13.28
N ARG A 171 -41.19 35.39 -12.12
CA ARG A 171 -41.88 35.48 -10.81
C ARG A 171 -42.49 36.86 -10.54
N HIS A 172 -41.83 37.93 -10.98
CA HIS A 172 -42.38 39.29 -10.85
C HIS A 172 -43.53 39.54 -11.83
N LYS A 173 -43.45 39.02 -13.05
CA LYS A 173 -44.52 39.09 -14.04
C LYS A 173 -45.76 38.35 -13.55
N ALA A 174 -45.63 37.11 -13.08
CA ALA A 174 -46.74 36.31 -12.55
C ALA A 174 -47.49 37.04 -11.42
N ARG A 175 -46.76 37.63 -10.45
CA ARG A 175 -47.37 38.42 -9.35
C ARG A 175 -48.09 39.70 -9.76
N LYS A 176 -47.91 40.16 -11.00
CA LYS A 176 -48.55 41.37 -11.52
C LYS A 176 -49.86 41.07 -12.25
N PHE A 177 -50.12 39.79 -12.56
CA PHE A 177 -51.29 39.32 -13.29
C PHE A 177 -52.25 38.46 -12.43
N ASP A 178 -51.89 38.18 -11.19
CA ASP A 178 -52.81 37.78 -10.11
C ASP A 178 -53.34 39.04 -9.38
#